data_AF-A0A0L0LE09-F1
#
_entry.id   AF-A0A0L0LE09-F1
#
_cell.length_a   1.000
_cell.length_b   1.000
_cell.length_c   1.000
_cell.angle_alpha   90.00
_cell.angle_beta   90.00
_cell.angle_gamma   90.00
#
_symmetry.space_group_name_H-M   'P 1'
#
loop_
_entity.id
_entity.type
_entity.pdbx_description
1 polymer ?
#
loop_
_entity_poly.entity_id
_entity_poly.type
_entity_poly.pdbx_seq_one_letter_code
_entity_poly.pdbx_strand_id
1 'polypeptide(L)'
;MTKTPLSIGMLLRTNTALVFLCIISIGILFITFNPDDSFESSPSTSSVQIMETSSVPLSKKDGVLLPEAFRSMPLPETFESFVYQGEKTRHISTTCADMFDVIMIFPQQIDYRSDVLSARYNSALSCVIGETKMNEINMEGFGFQSGHTYYVVRASQGQEGLWHNPY
;
A
#
# COMPACT_ATOMS: atom_id res chain seq x y z
N MET A 1 -39.35 -47.31 38.37
CA MET A 1 -38.43 -46.36 37.73
C MET A 1 -39.12 -45.74 36.52
N THR A 2 -39.67 -44.55 36.69
CA THR A 2 -40.42 -43.81 35.66
C THR A 2 -39.48 -42.81 34.98
N LYS A 3 -39.25 -42.99 33.66
CA LYS A 3 -38.52 -42.04 32.82
C LYS A 3 -39.47 -40.93 32.38
N THR A 4 -39.17 -39.69 32.79
CA THR A 4 -39.87 -38.49 32.32
C THR A 4 -39.42 -38.16 30.88
N PRO A 5 -40.34 -38.01 29.91
CA PRO A 5 -39.96 -37.60 28.57
C PRO A 5 -39.60 -36.12 28.56
N LEU A 6 -38.36 -35.82 28.18
CA LEU A 6 -37.87 -34.46 27.98
C LEU A 6 -38.68 -33.82 26.82
N SER A 7 -39.47 -32.80 27.13
CA SER A 7 -40.33 -32.12 26.17
C SER A 7 -39.50 -31.32 25.16
N ILE A 8 -39.43 -31.81 23.92
CA ILE A 8 -38.75 -31.20 22.76
C ILE A 8 -39.19 -29.74 22.52
N GLY A 9 -40.38 -29.35 22.99
CA GLY A 9 -40.88 -27.98 22.89
C GLY A 9 -40.08 -26.94 23.71
N MET A 10 -39.40 -27.34 24.79
CA MET A 10 -38.55 -26.42 25.56
C MET A 10 -37.23 -26.10 24.86
N LEU A 11 -36.68 -27.04 24.10
CA LEU A 11 -35.42 -26.85 23.34
C LEU A 11 -35.56 -25.86 22.18
N LEU A 12 -36.74 -25.77 21.54
CA LEU A 12 -36.96 -24.79 20.45
C LEU A 12 -37.09 -23.35 20.96
N ARG A 13 -37.63 -23.15 22.16
CA ARG A 13 -37.85 -21.80 22.73
C ARG A 13 -36.56 -21.16 23.24
N THR A 14 -35.61 -21.95 23.74
CA THR A 14 -34.30 -21.44 24.18
C THR A 14 -33.44 -20.99 23.02
N ASN A 15 -33.51 -21.67 21.87
CA ASN A 15 -32.71 -21.32 20.70
C ASN A 15 -33.21 -20.04 20.01
N THR A 16 -34.52 -19.77 20.04
CA THR A 16 -35.06 -18.52 19.48
C THR A 16 -34.67 -17.30 20.32
N ALA A 17 -34.70 -17.41 21.65
CA ALA A 17 -34.26 -16.33 22.54
C ALA A 17 -32.78 -15.97 22.35
N LEU A 18 -31.91 -16.97 22.14
CA LEU A 18 -30.48 -16.74 21.89
C LEU A 18 -30.23 -15.98 20.58
N VAL A 19 -30.96 -16.32 19.51
CA VAL A 19 -30.85 -15.66 18.20
C VAL A 19 -31.27 -14.19 18.29
N PHE A 20 -32.35 -13.89 19.00
CA PHE A 20 -32.78 -12.50 19.21
C PHE A 20 -31.74 -11.66 19.98
N LEU A 21 -31.12 -12.24 21.00
CA LEU A 21 -30.05 -11.55 21.75
C LEU A 21 -28.82 -11.27 20.87
N CYS A 22 -28.44 -12.19 19.98
CA CYS A 22 -27.34 -11.96 19.02
C CYS A 22 -27.65 -10.86 18.00
N ILE A 23 -28.89 -10.77 17.52
CA ILE A 23 -29.28 -9.72 16.56
C ILE A 23 -29.27 -8.34 17.24
N ILE A 24 -29.76 -8.25 18.47
CA ILE A 24 -29.76 -7.00 19.24
C ILE A 24 -28.32 -6.55 19.54
N SER A 25 -27.41 -7.45 19.91
CA SER A 25 -26.02 -7.09 20.21
C SER A 25 -25.26 -6.59 18.97
N ILE A 26 -25.49 -7.17 17.80
CA ILE A 26 -24.93 -6.68 16.53
C ILE A 26 -25.48 -5.28 16.19
N GLY A 27 -26.78 -5.05 16.37
CA GLY A 27 -27.40 -3.74 16.13
C GLY A 27 -26.82 -2.62 17.00
N ILE A 28 -26.57 -2.91 18.29
CA ILE A 28 -25.94 -1.95 19.22
C ILE A 28 -24.52 -1.61 18.76
N LEU A 29 -23.75 -2.61 18.31
CA LEU A 29 -22.39 -2.42 17.79
C LEU A 29 -22.36 -1.47 16.59
N PHE A 30 -23.31 -1.58 15.66
CA PHE A 30 -23.43 -0.67 14.51
C PHE A 30 -23.78 0.76 14.91
N ILE A 31 -24.63 0.95 15.93
CA ILE A 31 -24.96 2.31 16.43
C ILE A 31 -23.76 2.96 17.11
N THR A 32 -22.92 2.20 17.81
CA THR A 32 -21.68 2.71 18.43
C THR A 32 -20.56 2.98 17.43
N PHE A 33 -20.62 2.36 16.24
CA PHE A 33 -19.69 2.58 15.13
C PHE A 33 -20.25 3.57 14.10
N ASN A 34 -20.95 4.61 14.53
CA ASN A 34 -21.02 5.83 13.73
C ASN A 34 -19.71 6.58 13.96
N PRO A 35 -18.75 6.56 13.01
CA PRO A 35 -17.67 7.53 13.05
C PRO A 35 -18.32 8.91 12.93
N ASP A 36 -18.26 9.69 14.01
CA ASP A 36 -18.58 11.11 13.98
C ASP A 36 -17.66 11.79 12.97
N ASP A 37 -18.16 11.97 11.75
CA ASP A 37 -17.70 12.95 10.79
C ASP A 37 -17.96 14.34 11.38
N SER A 38 -16.99 14.81 12.14
CA SER A 38 -16.81 16.21 12.54
C SER A 38 -15.33 16.36 12.93
N PHE A 39 -14.57 17.36 12.52
CA PHE A 39 -14.98 18.72 12.23
C PHE A 39 -13.81 19.47 11.57
N GLU A 40 -14.15 20.55 10.89
CA GLU A 40 -13.31 21.56 10.25
C GLU A 40 -12.04 21.98 11.02
N SER A 41 -10.95 22.16 10.28
CA SER A 41 -10.02 23.26 10.58
C SER A 41 -9.74 24.07 9.30
N SER A 42 -10.35 25.25 9.28
CA SER A 42 -10.01 26.52 8.62
C SER A 42 -9.06 26.54 7.40
N PRO A 43 -9.46 27.17 6.28
CA PRO A 43 -8.52 27.58 5.25
C PRO A 43 -7.77 28.83 5.73
N SER A 44 -6.54 28.67 6.21
CA SER A 44 -5.59 29.77 6.27
C SER A 44 -5.18 30.10 4.83
N THR A 45 -5.66 31.25 4.35
CA THR A 45 -5.22 31.87 3.10
C THR A 45 -3.78 32.37 3.29
N SER A 46 -2.82 31.44 3.28
CA SER A 46 -1.43 31.78 3.06
C SER A 46 -1.32 32.27 1.61
N SER A 47 -0.89 33.51 1.46
CA SER A 47 -0.38 34.05 0.22
C SER A 47 0.67 33.08 -0.33
N VAL A 48 0.29 32.28 -1.31
CA VAL A 48 1.22 31.52 -2.15
C VAL A 48 2.04 32.59 -2.88
N GLN A 49 3.22 32.89 -2.35
CA GLN A 49 4.29 33.41 -3.19
C GLN A 49 4.50 32.32 -4.24
N ILE A 50 4.08 32.63 -5.47
CA ILE A 50 4.41 31.86 -6.66
C ILE A 50 5.94 31.98 -6.74
N MET A 51 6.62 31.04 -6.08
CA MET A 51 8.03 30.83 -6.26
C MET A 51 8.18 30.46 -7.73
N GLU A 52 8.77 31.40 -8.44
CA GLU A 52 9.06 31.37 -9.86
C GLU A 52 9.61 29.98 -10.19
N THR A 53 8.76 29.16 -10.82
CA THR A 53 9.12 27.83 -11.25
C THR A 53 10.16 28.05 -12.32
N SER A 54 11.42 27.93 -11.94
CA SER A 54 12.56 27.97 -12.84
C SER A 54 12.24 27.09 -14.03
N SER A 55 11.95 27.74 -15.14
CA SER A 55 11.51 27.12 -16.37
C SER A 55 12.71 26.43 -16.98
N VAL A 56 13.04 25.24 -16.47
CA VAL A 56 13.94 24.33 -17.13
C VAL A 56 13.31 24.01 -18.48
N PRO A 57 13.97 24.34 -19.61
CA PRO A 57 13.37 24.17 -20.92
C PRO A 57 13.16 22.66 -21.17
N LEU A 58 11.89 22.23 -21.13
CA LEU A 58 11.48 20.92 -21.61
C LEU A 58 11.72 20.88 -23.12
N SER A 59 12.86 20.30 -23.50
CA SER A 59 13.20 20.04 -24.89
C SER A 59 12.21 19.05 -25.47
N LYS A 60 11.35 19.53 -26.35
CA LYS A 60 10.29 18.75 -26.99
C LYS A 60 10.89 18.03 -28.19
N LYS A 61 11.31 16.78 -28.00
CA LYS A 61 11.62 15.86 -29.10
C LYS A 61 11.00 14.52 -28.77
N ASP A 62 10.21 14.00 -29.69
CA ASP A 62 9.51 12.72 -29.58
C ASP A 62 10.45 11.63 -29.05
N GLY A 63 10.15 11.12 -27.85
CA GLY A 63 11.04 10.29 -27.06
C GLY A 63 11.17 10.87 -25.67
N VAL A 64 10.41 10.31 -24.72
CA VAL A 64 10.34 10.72 -23.30
C VAL A 64 11.74 11.08 -22.80
N LEU A 65 12.03 12.38 -22.70
CA LEU A 65 13.31 12.84 -22.17
C LEU A 65 13.29 12.62 -20.67
N LEU A 66 13.77 11.46 -20.27
CA LEU A 66 14.19 11.18 -18.91
C LEU A 66 15.04 12.36 -18.41
N PRO A 67 14.69 13.00 -17.28
CA PRO A 67 15.56 13.99 -16.67
C PRO A 67 16.95 13.37 -16.51
N GLU A 68 18.00 14.16 -16.73
CA GLU A 68 19.38 13.65 -16.83
C GLU A 68 19.79 12.82 -15.60
N ALA A 69 19.28 13.19 -14.42
CA ALA A 69 19.44 12.46 -13.16
C ALA A 69 18.92 11.00 -13.20
N PHE A 70 17.89 10.71 -13.99
CA PHE A 70 17.33 9.35 -14.11
C PHE A 70 18.13 8.46 -15.06
N ARG A 71 18.94 9.03 -15.97
CA ARG A 71 19.73 8.24 -16.93
C ARG A 71 20.85 7.46 -16.26
N SER A 72 21.41 8.00 -15.18
CA SER A 72 22.45 7.34 -14.39
C SER A 72 21.91 6.30 -13.41
N MET A 73 20.58 6.16 -13.30
CA MET A 73 19.99 5.20 -12.38
C MET A 73 20.02 3.77 -12.93
N PRO A 74 20.04 2.76 -12.04
CA PRO A 74 20.15 1.35 -12.45
C PRO A 74 19.05 0.93 -13.43
N LEU A 75 19.39 0.00 -14.32
CA LEU A 75 18.42 -0.60 -15.25
C LEU A 75 17.49 -1.55 -14.52
N PRO A 76 16.21 -1.72 -14.96
CA PRO A 76 15.27 -2.67 -14.39
C PRO A 76 15.82 -4.09 -14.17
N GLU A 77 16.64 -4.55 -15.10
CA GLU A 77 17.28 -5.89 -15.11
C GLU A 77 18.24 -6.13 -13.94
N THR A 78 18.70 -5.06 -13.28
CA THR A 78 19.63 -5.14 -12.14
C THR A 78 18.94 -5.39 -10.81
N PHE A 79 17.61 -5.22 -10.76
CA PHE A 79 16.83 -5.41 -9.56
C PHE A 79 16.39 -6.85 -9.38
N GLU A 80 16.06 -7.20 -8.13
CA GLU A 80 15.42 -8.47 -7.83
C GLU A 80 14.08 -8.55 -8.57
N SER A 81 13.84 -9.66 -9.25
CA SER A 81 12.61 -9.92 -9.99
C SER A 81 11.96 -11.23 -9.57
N PHE A 82 10.65 -11.30 -9.79
CA PHE A 82 9.86 -12.48 -9.50
C PHE A 82 8.71 -12.64 -10.51
N VAL A 83 8.31 -13.89 -10.74
CA VAL A 83 7.11 -14.20 -11.52
C VAL A 83 5.94 -14.31 -10.55
N TYR A 84 4.91 -13.50 -10.75
CA TYR A 84 3.69 -13.56 -9.95
C TYR A 84 2.86 -14.77 -10.39
N GLN A 85 2.53 -15.68 -9.46
CA GLN A 85 1.79 -16.91 -9.74
C GLN A 85 0.35 -16.87 -9.21
N GLY A 86 -0.09 -15.72 -8.70
CA GLY A 86 -1.40 -15.57 -8.05
C GLY A 86 -1.34 -15.73 -6.53
N GLU A 87 -0.16 -15.63 -5.92
CA GLU A 87 -0.03 -15.58 -4.47
C GLU A 87 -0.75 -14.36 -3.88
N LYS A 88 -1.34 -14.51 -2.69
CA LYS A 88 -1.99 -13.39 -1.97
C LYS A 88 -0.96 -12.46 -1.33
N THR A 89 0.16 -13.03 -0.89
CA THR A 89 1.20 -12.30 -0.18
C THR A 89 2.56 -12.59 -0.79
N ARG A 90 3.41 -11.58 -0.83
CA ARG A 90 4.80 -11.68 -1.27
C ARG A 90 5.71 -11.21 -0.13
N HIS A 91 6.72 -12.03 0.18
CA HIS A 91 7.76 -11.65 1.12
C HIS A 91 8.93 -11.01 0.36
N ILE A 92 9.36 -9.83 0.81
CA ILE A 92 10.50 -9.10 0.25
C ILE A 92 11.45 -8.76 1.39
N SER A 93 12.71 -9.15 1.25
CA SER A 93 13.74 -8.80 2.22
C SER A 93 14.40 -7.47 1.83
N THR A 94 14.45 -6.54 2.78
CA THR A 94 15.05 -5.23 2.58
C THR A 94 15.99 -4.92 3.74
N THR A 95 17.02 -4.13 3.46
CA THR A 95 17.90 -3.54 4.47
C THR A 95 17.68 -2.04 4.42
N CYS A 96 17.25 -1.50 5.54
CA CYS A 96 16.94 -0.09 5.72
C CYS A 96 18.23 0.74 5.57
N ALA A 97 18.29 1.62 4.57
CA ALA A 97 19.45 2.48 4.33
C ALA A 97 19.30 3.89 4.95
N ASP A 98 18.07 4.27 5.30
CA ASP A 98 17.71 5.61 5.78
C ASP A 98 16.59 5.53 6.83
N MET A 99 15.90 6.62 7.16
CA MET A 99 14.78 6.63 8.11
C MET A 99 13.55 5.85 7.60
N PHE A 100 13.45 5.67 6.28
CA PHE A 100 12.35 4.96 5.62
C PHE A 100 12.88 3.89 4.66
N ASP A 101 12.22 2.74 4.69
CA ASP A 101 12.35 1.66 3.71
C ASP A 101 11.20 1.80 2.71
N VAL A 102 11.55 2.13 1.47
CA VAL A 102 10.58 2.29 0.40
C VAL A 102 10.66 1.11 -0.55
N ILE A 103 9.52 0.45 -0.74
CA ILE A 103 9.39 -0.68 -1.64
C ILE A 103 8.43 -0.30 -2.75
N MET A 104 8.91 -0.41 -3.99
CA MET A 104 8.07 -0.30 -5.16
C MET A 104 8.18 -1.53 -6.05
N ILE A 105 7.06 -1.92 -6.65
CA ILE A 105 6.98 -3.10 -7.52
C ILE A 105 6.46 -2.69 -8.88
N PHE A 106 7.23 -2.96 -9.92
CA PHE A 106 6.92 -2.59 -11.30
C PHE A 106 6.81 -3.84 -12.19
N PRO A 107 5.96 -3.82 -13.23
CA PRO A 107 6.02 -4.84 -14.28
C PRO A 107 7.35 -4.76 -15.05
N GLN A 108 7.97 -5.90 -15.38
CA GLN A 108 9.27 -5.96 -16.07
C GLN A 108 9.30 -5.19 -17.41
N GLN A 109 8.15 -5.04 -18.06
CA GLN A 109 8.01 -4.38 -19.36
C GLN A 109 8.06 -2.85 -19.27
N ILE A 110 8.01 -2.28 -18.06
CA ILE A 110 7.98 -0.84 -17.83
C ILE A 110 9.27 -0.42 -17.16
N ASP A 111 9.93 0.60 -17.70
CA ASP A 111 11.09 1.20 -17.07
C ASP A 111 10.63 2.26 -16.07
N TYR A 112 10.82 1.98 -14.77
CA TYR A 112 10.46 2.88 -13.67
C TYR A 112 11.03 4.29 -13.83
N ARG A 113 12.16 4.45 -14.51
CA ARG A 113 12.78 5.75 -14.74
C ARG A 113 11.88 6.61 -15.63
N SER A 114 11.23 5.98 -16.60
CA SER A 114 10.38 6.65 -17.60
C SER A 114 8.95 6.85 -17.15
N ASP A 115 8.43 5.96 -16.29
CA ASP A 115 7.07 6.00 -15.77
C ASP A 115 7.01 5.48 -14.33
N VAL A 116 7.34 6.35 -13.37
CA VAL A 116 7.33 6.03 -11.93
C VAL A 116 5.91 5.71 -11.43
N LEU A 117 4.88 6.28 -12.05
CA LEU A 117 3.48 6.10 -11.62
C LEU A 117 2.91 4.73 -11.98
N SER A 118 3.60 3.97 -12.82
CA SER A 118 3.23 2.60 -13.20
C SER A 118 3.46 1.55 -12.11
N ALA A 119 4.01 1.94 -10.95
CA ALA A 119 4.22 1.05 -9.82
C ALA A 119 2.89 0.40 -9.40
N ARG A 120 2.88 -0.93 -9.28
CA ARG A 120 1.73 -1.70 -8.77
C ARG A 120 1.62 -1.61 -7.26
N TYR A 121 2.76 -1.49 -6.61
CA TYR A 121 2.88 -1.29 -5.18
C TYR A 121 3.87 -0.17 -4.93
N ASN A 122 3.55 0.71 -4.00
CA ASN A 122 4.43 1.77 -3.53
C ASN A 122 4.13 2.04 -2.05
N SER A 123 5.08 1.73 -1.18
CA SER A 123 4.96 1.95 0.26
C SER A 123 6.27 2.44 0.83
N ALA A 124 6.18 3.32 1.81
CA ALA A 124 7.28 3.81 2.62
C ALA A 124 7.00 3.47 4.08
N LEU A 125 7.90 2.73 4.71
CA LEU A 125 7.77 2.28 6.10
C LEU A 125 8.94 2.81 6.92
N SER A 126 8.67 3.33 8.11
CA SER A 126 9.75 3.74 9.01
C SER A 126 10.57 2.53 9.47
N CYS A 127 11.89 2.68 9.53
CA CYS A 127 12.79 1.61 9.90
C CYS A 127 14.05 2.13 10.61
N VAL A 128 14.78 1.21 11.25
CA VAL A 128 16.07 1.52 11.87
C VAL A 128 17.16 1.33 10.84
N ILE A 129 17.99 2.35 10.64
CA ILE A 129 19.11 2.30 9.67
C ILE A 129 20.00 1.08 9.94
N GLY A 130 20.27 0.32 8.89
CA GLY A 130 21.05 -0.92 8.90
C GLY A 130 20.25 -2.18 9.27
N GLU A 131 18.98 -2.04 9.70
CA GLU A 131 18.12 -3.17 10.04
C GLU A 131 17.64 -3.88 8.76
N THR A 132 17.75 -5.20 8.75
CA THR A 132 17.18 -6.04 7.69
C THR A 132 15.85 -6.61 8.14
N LYS A 133 14.79 -6.40 7.37
CA LYS A 133 13.44 -6.92 7.63
C LYS A 133 12.93 -7.77 6.49
N MET A 134 11.98 -8.62 6.81
CA MET A 134 11.16 -9.34 5.83
C MET A 134 9.79 -8.66 5.79
N ASN A 135 9.51 -7.91 4.73
CA ASN A 135 8.24 -7.24 4.55
C ASN A 135 7.25 -8.20 3.90
N GLU A 136 6.04 -8.28 4.46
CA GLU A 136 4.93 -9.02 3.88
C GLU A 136 4.01 -8.06 3.12
N ILE A 137 3.94 -8.25 1.81
CA ILE A 137 3.17 -7.39 0.90
C ILE A 137 1.91 -8.13 0.50
N ASN A 138 0.75 -7.57 0.82
CA ASN A 138 -0.51 -8.04 0.26
C ASN A 138 -0.55 -7.66 -1.23
N MET A 139 -0.76 -8.64 -2.10
CA MET A 139 -0.80 -8.49 -3.55
C MET A 139 -2.22 -8.27 -4.08
N GLU A 140 -3.25 -8.49 -3.25
CA GLU A 140 -4.64 -8.32 -3.61
C GLU A 140 -4.97 -6.83 -3.88
N GLY A 141 -5.79 -6.56 -4.90
CA GLY A 141 -6.24 -5.21 -5.23
C GLY A 141 -5.25 -4.34 -6.01
N PHE A 142 -4.00 -4.77 -6.18
CA PHE A 142 -2.94 -4.01 -6.87
C PHE A 142 -2.80 -4.31 -8.37
N GLY A 143 -3.67 -5.18 -8.93
CA GLY A 143 -3.70 -5.45 -10.38
C GLY A 143 -2.51 -6.26 -10.91
N PHE A 144 -1.93 -7.13 -10.09
CA PHE A 144 -0.94 -8.11 -10.53
C PHE A 144 -1.59 -9.17 -11.45
N GLN A 145 -0.87 -9.59 -12.50
CA GLN A 145 -1.33 -10.55 -13.49
C GLN A 145 -0.50 -11.83 -13.38
N SER A 146 -1.16 -12.98 -13.22
CA SER A 146 -0.48 -14.27 -13.07
C SER A 146 0.32 -14.61 -14.33
N GLY A 147 1.53 -15.15 -14.15
CA GLY A 147 2.50 -15.44 -15.19
C GLY A 147 3.37 -14.24 -15.62
N HIS A 148 3.12 -13.03 -15.11
CA HIS A 148 3.92 -11.85 -15.45
C HIS A 148 5.12 -11.71 -14.51
N THR A 149 6.22 -11.16 -15.04
CA THR A 149 7.42 -10.85 -14.26
C THR A 149 7.35 -9.42 -13.75
N TYR A 150 7.72 -9.25 -12.48
CA TYR A 150 7.79 -7.99 -11.78
C TYR A 150 9.18 -7.82 -11.16
N TYR A 151 9.62 -6.59 -10.97
CA TYR A 151 10.87 -6.28 -10.28
C TYR A 151 10.65 -5.29 -9.15
N VAL A 152 11.55 -5.35 -8.17
CA VAL A 152 11.45 -4.63 -6.91
C VAL A 152 12.49 -3.52 -6.87
N VAL A 153 12.02 -2.29 -6.84
CA VAL A 153 12.89 -1.11 -6.65
C VAL A 153 12.83 -0.68 -5.20
N ARG A 154 14.01 -0.51 -4.60
CA ARG A 154 14.18 -0.04 -3.21
C ARG A 154 14.63 1.41 -3.20
N ALA A 155 13.88 2.29 -2.54
CA ALA A 155 14.24 3.70 -2.47
C ALA A 155 14.83 4.10 -1.13
N SER A 156 15.86 4.95 -1.20
CA SER A 156 16.36 5.70 -0.05
C SER A 156 15.74 7.10 -0.11
N GLN A 157 14.93 7.44 0.89
CA GLN A 157 14.47 8.82 1.10
C GLN A 157 15.39 9.50 2.10
N GLY A 158 16.32 10.33 1.63
CA GLY A 158 17.10 11.19 2.52
C GLY A 158 18.48 11.65 2.02
N GLN A 159 19.01 11.08 0.94
CA GLN A 159 20.23 11.62 0.32
C GLN A 159 19.86 12.55 -0.85
N GLU A 160 20.36 13.79 -0.80
CA GLU A 160 20.24 14.77 -1.88
C GLU A 160 20.78 14.17 -3.19
N GLY A 161 19.99 14.23 -4.27
CA GLY A 161 20.32 13.61 -5.56
C GLY A 161 19.90 12.13 -5.71
N LEU A 162 19.29 11.51 -4.69
CA LEU A 162 18.61 10.23 -4.85
C LEU A 162 17.14 10.40 -5.23
N TRP A 163 16.67 9.43 -6.01
CA TRP A 163 15.45 9.39 -6.80
C TRP A 163 14.10 9.58 -6.06
N HIS A 164 14.10 9.66 -4.73
CA HIS A 164 12.86 9.79 -3.94
C HIS A 164 12.87 10.81 -2.82
N ASN A 165 13.74 11.83 -2.88
CA ASN A 165 13.50 13.04 -2.12
C ASN A 165 12.89 14.15 -3.01
N PRO A 166 11.54 14.27 -3.12
CA PRO A 166 10.92 15.40 -3.82
C PRO A 166 10.97 16.72 -3.03
N TYR A 167 11.66 16.77 -1.88
CA TYR A 167 11.82 17.95 -1.04
C TYR A 167 13.28 18.29 -0.75
#